data_AF-A0A816QJ88-F1
#
_entry.id   AF-A0A816QJ88-F1
#
_cell.length_a   1.000
_cell.length_b   1.000
_cell.length_c   1.000
_cell.angle_alpha   90.00
_cell.angle_beta   90.00
_cell.angle_gamma   90.00
#
_symmetry.space_group_name_H-M   'P 1'
#
loop_
_entity.id
_entity.type
_entity.pdbx_description
1 polymer ?
#
loop_
_entity_poly.entity_id
_entity_poly.type
_entity_poly.pdbx_seq_one_letter_code
_entity_poly.pdbx_strand_id
1 'polypeptide(L)'
;MSQKKKLWDQCVVKISPNCALKIISQVFGDGVVSIPCCKELVQEGKECHDTLVKYIADRPSLIGNESKYLQKRDEVWAYCVSVSKAVSPA
;
A
#
# COMPACT_ATOMS: atom_id res chain seq x y z
N MET A 1 5.28 3.69 -23.85
CA MET A 1 4.79 3.93 -22.46
C MET A 1 5.69 3.17 -21.50
N SER A 2 6.30 3.82 -20.50
CA SER A 2 7.17 3.12 -19.54
C SER A 2 6.35 2.19 -18.62
N GLN A 3 6.91 1.03 -18.25
CA GLN A 3 6.31 0.06 -17.31
C GLN A 3 5.81 0.76 -16.04
N LYS A 4 6.57 1.73 -15.52
CA LYS A 4 6.23 2.51 -14.31
C LYS A 4 4.98 3.37 -14.48
N LYS A 5 4.76 3.94 -15.67
CA LYS A 5 3.58 4.77 -15.97
C LYS A 5 2.32 3.91 -16.08
N LYS A 6 2.41 2.78 -16.77
CA LYS A 6 1.30 1.81 -16.88
C LYS A 6 0.82 1.36 -15.50
N LEU A 7 1.77 1.10 -14.61
CA LEU A 7 1.47 0.65 -13.26
C LEU A 7 0.87 1.76 -12.39
N TRP A 8 1.35 3.01 -12.50
CA TRP A 8 0.71 4.18 -11.88
C TRP A 8 -0.75 4.36 -12.34
N ASP A 9 -0.98 4.28 -13.66
CA ASP A 9 -2.30 4.44 -14.29
C ASP A 9 -3.25 3.28 -13.95
N GLN A 10 -2.73 2.10 -13.60
CA GLN A 10 -3.56 0.92 -13.25
C GLN A 10 -3.86 0.82 -11.75
N CYS A 11 -2.94 1.30 -10.91
CA CYS A 11 -2.96 1.03 -9.47
C CYS A 11 -3.21 2.26 -8.61
N VAL A 12 -2.56 3.39 -8.91
CA VAL A 12 -2.55 4.54 -7.99
C VAL A 12 -3.75 5.45 -8.22
N VAL A 13 -4.26 5.53 -9.44
CA VAL A 13 -5.43 6.38 -9.76
C VAL A 13 -6.76 5.88 -9.17
N LYS A 14 -6.79 4.67 -8.61
CA LYS A 14 -8.00 4.04 -8.08
C LYS A 14 -8.09 4.04 -6.56
N ILE A 15 -6.95 4.08 -5.86
CA ILE A 15 -6.91 4.35 -4.42
C ILE A 15 -7.10 5.85 -4.22
N SER A 16 -7.98 6.26 -3.31
CA SER A 16 -8.16 7.68 -3.02
C SER A 16 -6.85 8.32 -2.52
N PRO A 17 -6.56 9.59 -2.86
CA PRO A 17 -5.34 10.26 -2.39
C PRO A 17 -5.17 10.22 -0.87
N ASN A 18 -6.28 10.30 -0.11
CA ASN A 18 -6.25 10.19 1.35
C ASN A 18 -5.76 8.80 1.80
N CYS A 19 -6.29 7.74 1.20
CA CYS A 19 -5.89 6.38 1.54
C CYS A 19 -4.47 6.06 1.11
N ALA A 20 -4.04 6.52 -0.07
CA ALA A 20 -2.65 6.39 -0.50
C ALA A 20 -1.68 7.02 0.51
N LEU A 21 -1.98 8.21 1.02
CA LEU A 21 -1.16 8.88 2.04
C LEU A 21 -1.11 8.10 3.36
N LYS A 22 -2.24 7.55 3.82
CA LYS A 22 -2.29 6.76 5.06
C LYS A 22 -1.50 5.45 4.95
N ILE A 23 -1.62 4.75 3.82
CA ILE A 23 -0.89 3.52 3.53
C ILE A 23 0.62 3.78 3.53
N ILE A 24 1.06 4.80 2.77
CA ILE A 24 2.48 5.20 2.73
C ILE A 24 2.97 5.62 4.12
N SER A 25 2.18 6.40 4.87
CA SER A 25 2.55 6.84 6.22
C SER A 25 2.74 5.69 7.20
N GLN A 26 1.92 4.63 7.12
CA GLN A 26 2.10 3.45 7.97
C GLN A 26 3.33 2.62 7.59
N VAL A 27 3.62 2.48 6.28
CA VAL A 27 4.77 1.71 5.82
C VAL A 27 6.09 2.44 6.10
N PHE A 28 6.16 3.73 5.78
CA PHE A 28 7.41 4.50 5.81
C PHE A 28 7.60 5.34 7.07
N GLY A 29 6.58 5.48 7.90
CA GLY A 29 6.60 6.18 9.18
C GLY A 29 5.83 5.43 10.25
N ASP A 30 5.17 6.17 11.13
CA ASP A 30 4.40 5.67 12.28
C ASP A 30 2.89 5.95 12.13
N GLY A 31 2.43 6.11 10.89
CA GLY A 31 1.02 6.33 10.58
C GLY A 31 0.16 5.10 10.82
N VAL A 32 -1.17 5.32 10.79
CA VAL A 32 -2.18 4.25 10.92
C VAL A 32 -3.17 4.34 9.76
N VAL A 33 -3.30 3.23 9.04
CA VAL A 33 -4.29 3.03 7.98
C VAL A 33 -5.65 2.77 8.60
N SER A 34 -6.68 3.41 8.05
CA SER A 34 -8.05 3.23 8.52
C SER A 34 -8.70 2.01 7.85
N ILE A 35 -9.73 1.45 8.47
CA ILE A 35 -10.51 0.33 7.90
C ILE A 35 -11.07 0.68 6.50
N PRO A 36 -11.67 1.87 6.24
CA PRO A 36 -12.09 2.25 4.89
C PRO A 36 -10.95 2.20 3.87
N CYS A 37 -9.77 2.69 4.23
CA CYS A 37 -8.61 2.64 3.35
C CYS A 37 -8.07 1.23 3.13
N CYS A 38 -8.20 0.34 4.12
CA CYS A 38 -7.92 -1.06 3.93
C CYS A 38 -8.86 -1.72 2.92
N LYS A 39 -10.15 -1.34 2.89
CA LYS A 39 -11.10 -1.85 1.90
C LYS A 39 -10.74 -1.40 0.49
N GLU A 40 -10.41 -0.11 0.31
CA GLU A 40 -9.89 0.40 -0.97
C GLU A 40 -8.63 -0.36 -1.40
N LEU A 41 -7.66 -0.53 -0.50
CA LEU A 41 -6.42 -1.26 -0.78
C LEU A 41 -6.67 -2.71 -1.22
N VAL A 42 -7.54 -3.42 -0.49
CA VAL A 42 -7.86 -4.83 -0.80
C VAL A 42 -8.63 -4.95 -2.11
N GLN A 43 -9.53 -4.01 -2.40
CA GLN A 43 -10.28 -3.95 -3.66
C GLN A 43 -9.35 -3.74 -4.86
N GLU A 44 -8.33 -2.89 -4.73
CA GLU A 44 -7.34 -2.66 -5.79
C GLU A 44 -6.32 -3.78 -5.94
N GLY A 45 -6.01 -4.47 -4.83
CA GLY A 45 -5.24 -5.70 -4.85
C GLY A 45 -3.76 -5.53 -4.47
N LYS A 46 -3.14 -6.68 -4.14
CA LYS A 46 -1.79 -6.73 -3.56
C LYS A 46 -0.71 -6.20 -4.49
N GLU A 47 -0.81 -6.47 -5.79
CA GLU A 47 0.22 -6.08 -6.77
C GLU A 47 0.46 -4.56 -6.76
N CYS A 48 -0.63 -3.79 -6.66
CA CYS A 48 -0.60 -2.34 -6.64
C CYS A 48 0.08 -1.80 -5.37
N HIS A 49 -0.27 -2.35 -4.22
CA HIS A 49 0.39 -2.05 -2.94
C HIS A 49 1.88 -2.38 -2.99
N ASP A 50 2.20 -3.59 -3.44
CA ASP A 50 3.57 -4.09 -3.41
C ASP A 50 4.50 -3.27 -4.29
N THR A 51 4.02 -2.92 -5.47
CA THR A 51 4.82 -2.16 -6.41
C THR A 51 4.98 -0.71 -5.97
N LEU A 52 3.95 -0.09 -5.38
CA LEU A 52 4.06 1.27 -4.85
C LEU A 52 5.09 1.34 -3.70
N VAL A 53 5.02 0.41 -2.75
CA VAL A 53 5.98 0.37 -1.65
C VAL A 53 7.39 0.12 -2.18
N LYS A 54 7.58 -0.86 -3.07
CA LYS A 54 8.90 -1.15 -3.63
C LYS A 54 9.48 0.08 -4.36
N TYR A 55 8.67 0.74 -5.20
CA TYR A 55 9.11 1.95 -5.91
C TYR A 55 9.59 3.07 -4.97
N ILE A 56 8.94 3.24 -3.81
CA ILE A 56 9.35 4.25 -2.83
C ILE A 56 10.59 3.77 -2.05
N ALA A 57 10.63 2.49 -1.64
CA ALA A 57 11.74 1.90 -0.90
C ALA A 57 13.05 1.88 -1.72
N ASP A 58 12.95 1.76 -3.05
CA ASP A 58 14.08 1.82 -3.99
C ASP A 58 14.74 3.22 -4.06
N ARG A 59 14.18 4.25 -3.41
CA ARG A 59 14.75 5.60 -3.44
C ARG A 59 16.09 5.63 -2.68
N PRO A 60 17.10 6.38 -3.16
CA PRO A 60 18.41 6.43 -2.51
C PRO A 60 18.40 6.81 -1.02
N SER A 61 17.44 7.64 -0.59
CA SER A 61 17.29 8.04 0.81
C SER A 61 16.66 6.96 1.71
N LEU A 62 16.11 5.89 1.12
CA LEU A 62 15.33 4.86 1.82
C LEU A 62 15.91 3.45 1.64
N ILE A 63 16.69 3.20 0.58
CA ILE A 63 17.21 1.88 0.23
C ILE A 63 18.00 1.19 1.36
N GLY A 64 18.68 1.96 2.23
CA GLY A 64 19.39 1.42 3.39
C GLY A 64 18.49 0.70 4.42
N ASN A 65 17.18 0.96 4.39
CA ASN A 65 16.17 0.33 5.23
C ASN A 65 15.11 -0.43 4.39
N GLU A 66 15.40 -0.77 3.14
CA GLU A 66 14.43 -1.38 2.20
C GLU A 66 13.73 -2.59 2.82
N SER A 67 14.48 -3.52 3.42
CA SER A 67 13.94 -4.74 4.02
C SER A 67 12.88 -4.45 5.09
N LYS A 68 13.08 -3.42 5.92
CA LYS A 68 12.10 -2.98 6.93
C LYS A 68 10.80 -2.51 6.27
N TYR A 69 10.90 -1.76 5.17
CA TYR A 69 9.71 -1.27 4.46
C TYR A 69 8.97 -2.40 3.74
N LEU A 70 9.69 -3.38 3.18
CA LEU A 70 9.08 -4.56 2.57
C LEU A 70 8.40 -5.46 3.61
N GLN A 71 8.95 -5.57 4.82
CA GLN A 71 8.27 -6.24 5.93
C GLN A 71 6.98 -5.49 6.31
N LYS A 72 7.06 -4.18 6.56
CA LYS A 72 5.90 -3.36 6.91
C LYS A 72 4.81 -3.37 5.83
N ARG A 73 5.19 -3.46 4.55
CA ARG A 73 4.25 -3.65 3.43
C ARG A 73 3.41 -4.89 3.61
N ASP A 74 4.05 -6.03 3.89
CA ASP A 74 3.35 -7.31 4.04
C ASP A 74 2.47 -7.32 5.29
N GLU A 75 2.93 -6.70 6.38
CA GLU A 75 2.12 -6.50 7.60
C GLU A 75 0.87 -5.65 7.33
N VAL A 76 1.00 -4.52 6.62
CA VAL A 76 -0.13 -3.66 6.22
C VAL A 76 -1.12 -4.43 5.35
N TRP A 77 -0.64 -5.20 4.38
CA TRP A 77 -1.50 -6.01 3.53
C TRP A 77 -2.27 -7.06 4.34
N ALA A 78 -1.58 -7.82 5.19
CA ALA A 78 -2.19 -8.85 6.02
C ALA A 78 -3.24 -8.26 6.97
N TYR A 79 -2.93 -7.12 7.61
CA TYR A 79 -3.88 -6.37 8.43
C TYR A 79 -5.11 -5.97 7.62
N CYS A 80 -4.93 -5.36 6.45
CA CYS A 80 -6.02 -4.88 5.63
C CYS A 80 -6.93 -6.01 5.10
N VAL A 81 -6.36 -7.15 4.71
CA VAL A 81 -7.14 -8.35 4.35
C VAL A 81 -7.96 -8.84 5.54
N SER A 82 -7.38 -8.87 6.74
CA SER A 82 -8.05 -9.31 7.96
C SER A 82 -9.25 -8.42 8.31
N VAL A 83 -9.04 -7.10 8.41
CA VAL A 83 -10.11 -6.17 8.82
C VAL A 83 -11.17 -5.97 7.73
N SER A 84 -10.84 -6.20 6.46
CA SER A 84 -11.83 -6.13 5.38
C SER A 84 -12.79 -7.30 5.41
N LYS A 85 -12.33 -8.51 5.78
CA LYS A 85 -13.19 -9.70 5.95
C LYS A 85 -14.09 -9.61 7.18
N ALA A 86 -13.59 -9.05 8.28
CA ALA A 86 -14.34 -8.94 9.54
C ALA A 86 -15.57 -8.01 9.46
N VAL A 87 -15.67 -7.18 8.41
CA VAL A 87 -16.74 -6.18 8.24
C VAL A 87 -17.67 -6.52 7.07
N SER A 88 -17.53 -7.69 6.44
CA SER A 88 -18.51 -8.19 5.48
C SER A 88 -19.66 -8.88 6.23
N PRO A 89 -20.94 -8.49 6.01
CA PRO A 89 -22.06 -9.28 6.50
C PRO A 89 -22.04 -10.63 5.76
N ALA A 90 -22.27 -11.71 6.51
CA ALA A 90 -22.60 -13.01 5.96
C ALA A 90 -23.91 -12.94 5.18
#